data_AF-A0A6G0ULC8-F1
#
_entry.id   AF-A0A6G0ULC8-F1
#
_cell.length_a   1.000
_cell.length_b   1.000
_cell.length_c   1.000
_cell.angle_alpha   90.00
_cell.angle_beta   90.00
_cell.angle_gamma   90.00
#
_symmetry.space_group_name_H-M   'P 1'
#
loop_
_entity.id
_entity.type
_entity.pdbx_description
1 polymer ?
#
loop_
_entity_poly.entity_id
_entity_poly.type
_entity_poly.pdbx_seq_one_letter_code
_entity_poly.pdbx_strand_id
1 'polypeptide(L)'
;MGKSEKSEVTIVTGAVKTRIPLHLLLSQSKKISTFAYPPINEIVFPESSVVVVKQVMEFCRSGSIKKVEDMSQIMEFAKFWDM
;
A
#
# COMPACT_ATOMS: atom_id res chain seq x y z
N MET A 1 18.72 0.53 -24.28
CA MET A 1 17.26 0.35 -24.09
C MET A 1 16.99 0.27 -22.60
N GLY A 2 16.43 1.34 -22.04
CA GLY A 2 16.39 1.58 -20.60
C GLY A 2 15.54 0.55 -19.87
N LYS A 3 16.10 0.01 -18.77
CA LYS A 3 15.38 -0.82 -17.81
C LYS A 3 14.10 -0.07 -17.44
N SER A 4 12.93 -0.66 -17.67
CA SER A 4 11.69 -0.17 -17.07
C SER A 4 11.90 -0.16 -15.55
N GLU A 5 12.23 1.00 -15.00
CA GLU A 5 12.07 1.28 -13.59
C GLU A 5 10.60 1.02 -13.30
N LYS A 6 10.30 -0.17 -12.77
CA LYS A 6 8.99 -0.48 -12.24
C LYS A 6 8.73 0.61 -11.20
N SER A 7 7.85 1.56 -11.47
CA SER A 7 7.58 2.68 -10.56
C SER A 7 7.26 2.11 -9.18
N GLU A 8 8.18 2.25 -8.22
CA GLU A 8 7.99 1.81 -6.85
C GLU A 8 7.49 2.98 -6.02
N VAL A 9 6.58 2.70 -5.10
CA VAL A 9 6.11 3.67 -4.10
C VAL A 9 6.65 3.27 -2.74
N THR A 10 7.15 4.25 -2.00
CA THR A 10 7.55 4.07 -0.61
C THR A 10 6.35 4.34 0.29
N ILE A 11 5.87 3.32 0.98
CA ILE A 11 4.87 3.46 2.03
C ILE A 11 5.58 3.74 3.36
N VAL A 12 5.25 4.85 4.00
CA VAL A 12 5.79 5.24 5.31
C VAL A 12 4.70 5.10 6.36
N THR A 13 4.99 4.41 7.46
CA THR A 13 4.09 4.26 8.60
C THR A 13 4.90 4.35 9.88
N GLY A 14 4.71 5.42 10.64
CA GLY A 14 5.60 5.80 11.73
C GLY A 14 7.07 5.88 11.24
N ALA A 15 7.96 5.11 11.87
CA ALA A 15 9.37 5.03 11.47
C ALA A 15 9.68 3.99 10.38
N VAL A 16 8.67 3.23 9.92
CA VAL A 16 8.87 2.13 8.97
C VAL A 16 8.64 2.60 7.54
N LYS A 17 9.57 2.28 6.64
CA LYS A 17 9.44 2.50 5.20
C LYS A 17 9.40 1.17 4.46
N THR A 18 8.38 0.98 3.61
CA THR A 18 8.17 -0.23 2.83
C THR A 18 8.04 0.13 1.36
N ARG A 19 8.85 -0.46 0.49
CA ARG A 19 8.72 -0.27 -0.96
C ARG A 19 7.77 -1.28 -1.57
N ILE A 20 6.89 -0.84 -2.46
CA ILE A 20 5.97 -1.71 -3.21
C ILE A 20 5.85 -1.21 -4.66
N PRO A 21 5.84 -2.11 -5.66
CA PRO A 21 5.55 -1.72 -7.03
C PRO A 21 4.17 -1.05 -7.15
N LEU A 22 4.12 0.13 -7.78
CA LEU A 22 2.90 0.93 -7.97
C LEU A 22 1.79 0.13 -8.66
N HIS A 23 2.13 -0.72 -9.63
CA HIS A 23 1.12 -1.53 -10.33
C HIS A 23 0.36 -2.49 -9.41
N LEU A 24 1.00 -3.00 -8.34
CA LEU A 24 0.31 -3.87 -7.36
C LEU A 24 -0.71 -3.06 -6.57
N LEU A 25 -0.32 -1.87 -6.12
CA LEU A 25 -1.21 -0.93 -5.46
C LEU A 25 -2.39 -0.53 -6.36
N LEU A 26 -2.13 -0.16 -7.62
CA LEU A 26 -3.16 0.20 -8.60
C LEU A 26 -4.09 -0.98 -8.94
N SER A 27 -3.59 -2.22 -8.88
CA SER A 27 -4.43 -3.41 -9.12
C SER A 27 -5.46 -3.66 -8.02
N GLN A 28 -5.15 -3.23 -6.79
CA GLN A 28 -6.00 -3.45 -5.63
C GLN A 28 -6.84 -2.23 -5.27
N SER A 29 -6.42 -1.02 -5.62
CA SER A 29 -7.10 0.21 -5.21
C SER A 29 -7.28 1.17 -6.38
N LYS A 30 -8.54 1.47 -6.70
CA LYS A 30 -8.88 2.52 -7.67
C LYS A 30 -8.53 3.90 -7.13
N LYS A 31 -8.61 4.09 -5.81
CA LYS A 31 -8.23 5.36 -5.17
C LYS A 31 -6.75 5.68 -5.32
N ILE A 32 -5.86 4.68 -5.36
CA ILE A 32 -4.41 4.92 -5.62
C ILE A 32 -4.19 5.55 -6.99
N SER A 33 -5.02 5.23 -7.99
CA SER A 33 -4.91 5.83 -9.32
C SER A 33 -5.16 7.33 -9.32
N THR A 34 -5.99 7.84 -8.40
CA THR A 34 -6.25 9.28 -8.28
C THR A 34 -5.09 10.01 -7.62
N PHE A 35 -4.27 9.30 -6.85
CA PHE A 35 -3.07 9.85 -6.23
C PHE A 35 -1.84 9.73 -7.14
N ALA A 36 -1.81 8.75 -8.06
CA ALA A 36 -0.64 8.48 -8.92
C ALA A 36 -0.29 9.59 -9.94
N TYR A 37 -1.10 10.66 -10.04
CA TYR A 37 -0.84 11.81 -10.89
C TYR A 37 -0.96 13.12 -10.07
N PRO A 38 0.15 13.82 -9.79
CA PRO A 38 1.55 13.60 -10.23
C PRO A 38 2.19 12.32 -9.65
N PRO A 39 3.32 11.83 -10.21
CA PRO A 39 3.95 10.59 -9.76
C PRO A 39 4.29 10.63 -8.27
N ILE A 40 3.64 9.77 -7.50
CA ILE A 40 3.89 9.61 -6.08
C ILE A 40 5.01 8.61 -5.87
N ASN A 41 6.09 9.10 -5.27
CA ASN A 41 7.21 8.26 -4.84
C ASN A 41 7.06 7.83 -3.37
N GLU A 42 6.21 8.50 -2.58
CA GLU A 42 6.04 8.25 -1.14
C GLU A 42 4.59 8.50 -0.68
N ILE A 43 4.00 7.54 0.03
CA ILE A 43 2.68 7.64 0.68
C ILE A 43 2.89 7.50 2.19
N VAL A 44 2.40 8.44 2.98
CA VAL A 44 2.62 8.49 4.43
C VAL A 44 1.31 8.20 5.18
N PHE A 45 1.38 7.26 6.12
CA PHE A 45 0.34 6.87 7.06
C PHE A 45 0.80 7.15 8.49
N PRO A 46 0.70 8.39 8.97
CA PRO A 46 1.22 8.75 10.28
C PRO A 46 0.41 8.13 11.43
N GLU A 47 -0.89 7.92 11.23
CA GLU A 47 -1.83 7.46 12.27
C GLU A 47 -2.17 5.97 12.18
N SER A 48 -1.77 5.29 11.11
CA SER A 48 -2.05 3.86 10.94
C SER A 48 -1.05 2.98 11.70
N SER A 49 -1.52 1.84 12.20
CA SER A 49 -0.65 0.83 12.78
C SER A 49 0.31 0.25 11.74
N VAL A 50 1.60 0.17 12.08
CA VAL A 50 2.64 -0.46 11.24
C VAL A 50 2.26 -1.91 10.90
N VAL A 51 1.63 -2.62 11.82
CA VAL A 51 1.20 -4.02 11.61
C VAL A 51 0.13 -4.09 10.52
N VAL A 52 -0.89 -3.22 10.61
CA VAL A 52 -1.99 -3.16 9.65
C VAL A 52 -1.48 -2.82 8.25
N VAL A 53 -0.61 -1.80 8.15
CA VAL A 53 -0.04 -1.45 6.84
C VAL A 53 0.79 -2.60 6.28
N LYS A 54 1.60 -3.30 7.09
CA LYS A 54 2.33 -4.48 6.64
C LYS A 54 1.40 -5.57 6.11
N GLN A 55 0.29 -5.85 6.78
CA GLN A 55 -0.70 -6.85 6.36
C GLN A 55 -1.38 -6.48 5.04
N VAL A 56 -1.73 -5.21 4.85
CA VAL A 56 -2.30 -4.74 3.58
C VAL A 56 -1.26 -4.79 2.45
N MET A 57 0.02 -4.52 2.74
CA MET A 57 1.09 -4.68 1.75
C MET A 57 1.34 -6.15 1.41
N GLU A 58 1.18 -7.07 2.36
CA GLU A 58 1.20 -8.52 2.11
C GLU A 58 0.06 -8.93 1.17
N PHE A 59 -1.14 -8.41 1.42
CA PHE A 59 -2.30 -8.62 0.55
C PHE A 59 -2.03 -8.13 -0.87
N CYS A 60 -1.52 -6.90 -1.02
CA CYS A 60 -1.20 -6.35 -2.35
C CYS A 60 -0.17 -7.18 -3.12
N ARG A 61 0.72 -7.90 -2.43
CA ARG A 61 1.75 -8.73 -3.05
C ARG A 61 1.31 -10.15 -3.34
N SER A 62 0.45 -10.73 -2.50
CA SER A 62 0.15 -12.16 -2.51
C SER A 62 -1.33 -12.49 -2.73
N GLY A 63 -2.22 -11.50 -2.74
CA GLY A 63 -3.67 -11.67 -2.79
C GLY A 63 -4.28 -12.25 -1.51
N SER A 64 -3.49 -12.44 -0.44
CA SER A 64 -3.97 -12.99 0.84
C SER A 64 -3.19 -12.41 2.02
N ILE A 65 -3.77 -12.51 3.22
CA ILE A 65 -3.11 -12.15 4.48
C ILE A 65 -3.01 -13.42 5.31
N LYS A 66 -1.80 -13.85 5.68
CA LYS A 66 -1.62 -15.11 6.43
C LYS A 66 -2.14 -15.04 7.87
N LYS A 67 -2.03 -13.86 8.49
CA LYS A 67 -2.47 -13.63 9.86
C LYS A 67 -2.99 -12.21 9.96
N VAL A 68 -4.25 -12.07 10.37
CA VAL A 68 -4.88 -10.78 10.67
C VAL A 68 -4.81 -10.56 12.17
N GLU A 69 -4.23 -9.43 12.59
CA GLU A 69 -4.13 -9.08 14.02
C GLU A 69 -5.30 -8.21 14.47
N ASP A 70 -5.75 -7.31 13.61
CA ASP A 70 -6.96 -6.50 13.83
C ASP A 70 -7.76 -6.38 12.53
N MET A 71 -8.83 -7.17 12.43
CA MET A 71 -9.69 -7.17 11.25
C MET A 71 -10.41 -5.83 11.07
N SER A 72 -10.74 -5.14 12.16
CA SER A 72 -11.49 -3.89 12.09
C SER A 72 -10.63 -2.78 11.47
N GLN A 73 -9.37 -2.66 11.90
CA GLN A 73 -8.43 -1.69 11.32
C GLN A 73 -8.06 -2.04 9.86
N ILE A 74 -7.91 -3.33 9.53
CA ILE A 74 -7.68 -3.74 8.13
C ILE A 74 -8.87 -3.37 7.25
N MET A 75 -10.10 -3.63 7.70
CA MET A 75 -11.31 -3.29 6.95
C MET A 75 -11.49 -1.77 6.79
N GLU A 76 -11.17 -0.99 7.83
CA GLU A 76 -11.20 0.46 7.75
C GLU A 76 -10.15 0.99 6.76
N PHE A 77 -8.94 0.44 6.79
CA PHE A 77 -7.88 0.78 5.84
C PHE A 77 -8.26 0.40 4.41
N ALA A 78 -8.77 -0.81 4.20
CA ALA A 78 -9.24 -1.28 2.89
C ALA A 78 -10.34 -0.37 2.34
N LYS A 79 -11.32 -0.01 3.18
CA LYS A 79 -12.39 0.94 2.82
C LYS A 79 -11.83 2.32 2.49
N PHE A 80 -10.87 2.82 3.27
CA PHE A 80 -10.22 4.10 2.99
C PHE A 80 -9.52 4.08 1.62
N TRP A 81 -8.94 2.95 1.24
CA TRP A 81 -8.24 2.76 -0.03
C TRP A 81 -9.13 2.29 -1.17
N ASP A 82 -10.40 2.00 -0.96
CA ASP A 82 -11.26 1.39 -1.99
C ASP A 82 -10.61 0.10 -2.55
N MET A 83 -10.18 -0.77 -1.61
CA MET A 83 -9.62 -2.11 -1.82
C MET A 83 -10.64 -3.21 -1.54
#